data_AF-A0A9E2FRQ2-F1
#
_entry.id   AF-A0A9E2FRQ2-F1
#
_cell.length_a   1.000
_cell.length_b   1.000
_cell.length_c   1.000
_cell.angle_alpha   90.00
_cell.angle_beta   90.00
_cell.angle_gamma   90.00
#
_symmetry.space_group_name_H-M   'P 1'
#
loop_
_entity.id
_entity.type
_entity.pdbx_description
1 polymer ?
#
loop_
_entity_poly.entity_id
_entity_poly.type
_entity_poly.pdbx_seq_one_letter_code
_entity_poly.pdbx_strand_id
1 'polypeptide(L)'
;MAPVTRFFFSLILLLLSTAVPGTGTAADDSPAAGAIIVEDANLRISPTDTSKIITPLRKETKVLAKDRQKEWVKVEVPDLAKTGWVHKSLIKENQGLQVAQTNEKKIIEPGPQKIPKKNIPKEKQADRPMQVIGVIDIQQVVNQSLRGRESRERFEEMRRAGQTEQINRVEKEMISHLIAEIQTIVEKYAVEKGFTHVLNMNSGSIFYNDSSFDITDDIIREYDRQASLQQPAP
;
A
#
# COMPACT_ATOMS: atom_id res chain seq x y z
N MET A 1 72.02 -13.24 36.51
CA MET A 1 72.53 -14.26 35.57
C MET A 1 71.47 -14.45 34.49
N ALA A 2 71.85 -14.29 33.22
CA ALA A 2 71.05 -14.63 32.03
C ALA A 2 71.07 -16.17 31.81
N PRO A 3 70.34 -16.79 30.84
CA PRO A 3 70.29 -16.48 29.39
C PRO A 3 68.86 -16.30 28.84
N VAL A 4 68.51 -15.46 27.85
CA VAL A 4 68.87 -15.34 26.41
C VAL A 4 68.39 -16.48 25.51
N THR A 5 67.37 -16.23 24.67
CA THR A 5 67.30 -16.61 23.23
C THR A 5 66.15 -15.84 22.56
N ARG A 6 66.43 -14.70 21.90
CA ARG A 6 66.61 -14.51 20.44
C ARG A 6 65.40 -14.87 19.58
N PHE A 7 64.83 -13.87 18.90
CA PHE A 7 64.81 -13.84 17.43
C PHE A 7 64.67 -12.39 16.95
N PHE A 8 65.71 -11.92 16.25
CA PHE A 8 65.70 -10.70 15.44
C PHE A 8 65.15 -11.06 14.06
N PHE A 9 64.11 -10.36 13.61
CA PHE A 9 63.87 -10.15 12.18
C PHE A 9 63.66 -8.66 11.96
N SER A 10 64.74 -8.01 11.56
CA SER A 10 64.71 -6.76 10.82
C SER A 10 64.17 -7.06 9.41
N LEU A 11 63.43 -6.13 8.82
CA LEU A 11 63.68 -5.55 7.48
C LEU A 11 62.36 -5.19 6.77
N ILE A 12 62.09 -3.88 6.74
CA ILE A 12 61.60 -3.08 5.59
C ILE A 12 60.39 -3.63 4.81
N LEU A 13 59.26 -2.92 4.90
CA LEU A 13 58.76 -2.17 3.74
C LEU A 13 57.85 -1.02 4.16
N LEU A 14 58.36 0.19 3.93
CA LEU A 14 57.63 1.43 3.85
C LEU A 14 56.62 1.32 2.70
N LEU A 15 55.33 1.21 3.00
CA LEU A 15 54.27 1.62 2.09
C LEU A 15 53.39 2.65 2.78
N LEU A 16 53.53 3.84 2.23
CA LEU A 16 52.84 5.09 2.49
C LEU A 16 51.32 4.86 2.41
N SER A 17 50.68 4.56 3.53
CA SER A 17 49.22 4.57 3.61
C SER A 17 48.79 6.01 3.76
N THR A 18 48.50 6.65 2.62
CA THR A 18 47.71 7.88 2.62
C THR A 18 46.34 7.49 3.18
N ALA A 19 46.05 7.96 4.39
CA ALA A 19 44.69 8.03 4.87
C ALA A 19 43.95 8.90 3.85
N VAL A 20 43.17 8.27 2.98
CA VAL A 20 42.14 8.95 2.21
C VAL A 20 41.21 9.53 3.26
N PRO A 21 41.13 10.87 3.43
CA PRO A 21 40.06 11.43 4.22
C PRO A 21 38.77 10.97 3.56
N GLY A 22 37.98 10.21 4.31
CA GLY A 22 36.61 9.89 3.98
C GLY A 22 35.90 11.21 3.73
N THR A 23 35.81 11.56 2.45
CA THR A 23 34.95 12.62 1.95
C THR A 23 33.54 12.07 2.08
N GLY A 24 32.98 12.28 3.27
CA GLY A 24 31.58 12.60 3.37
C GLY A 24 31.33 13.80 2.47
N THR A 25 30.93 13.53 1.24
CA THR A 25 30.39 14.53 0.33
C THR A 25 28.97 14.12 0.06
N ALA A 26 28.10 14.81 0.80
CA ALA A 26 26.72 15.15 0.50
C ALA A 26 26.01 14.21 -0.48
N ALA A 27 25.03 13.46 0.04
CA ALA A 27 23.80 13.29 -0.72
C ALA A 27 23.41 14.71 -1.16
N ASP A 28 23.57 14.98 -2.45
CA ASP A 28 23.09 16.17 -3.10
C ASP A 28 21.57 16.10 -2.94
N ASP A 29 21.05 16.66 -1.85
CA ASP A 29 19.64 16.95 -1.63
C ASP A 29 19.28 18.11 -2.56
N SER A 30 19.46 17.84 -3.87
CA SER A 30 18.90 18.63 -4.94
C SER A 30 17.39 18.58 -4.73
N PRO A 31 16.72 19.73 -4.51
CA PRO A 31 15.30 19.76 -4.24
C PRO A 31 14.58 19.04 -5.37
N ALA A 32 13.75 18.07 -5.02
CA ALA A 32 13.09 17.20 -5.98
C ALA A 32 12.34 18.05 -7.02
N ALA A 33 12.89 18.11 -8.23
CA ALA A 33 12.36 18.97 -9.27
C ALA A 33 11.14 18.28 -9.87
N GLY A 34 9.99 18.98 -9.85
CA GLY A 34 8.77 18.47 -10.46
C GLY A 34 8.98 18.26 -11.95
N ALA A 35 8.64 17.09 -12.46
CA ALA A 35 8.83 16.71 -13.85
C ALA A 35 7.61 15.95 -14.38
N ILE A 36 7.45 15.94 -15.70
CA ILE A 36 6.34 15.30 -16.37
C ILE A 36 6.89 14.35 -17.43
N ILE A 37 6.33 13.15 -17.49
CA ILE A 37 6.65 12.16 -18.52
C ILE A 37 6.00 12.59 -19.85
N VAL A 38 6.79 12.79 -20.90
CA VAL A 38 6.30 13.35 -22.18
C VAL A 38 5.75 12.30 -23.15
N GLU A 39 6.16 11.04 -22.97
CA GLU A 39 5.75 9.88 -23.77
C GLU A 39 5.75 8.62 -22.88
N ASP A 40 5.07 7.55 -23.31
CA ASP A 40 5.02 6.30 -22.54
C ASP A 40 6.45 5.80 -22.24
N ALA A 41 6.75 5.68 -20.95
CA ALA A 41 8.09 5.46 -20.45
C ALA A 41 8.14 4.22 -19.56
N ASN A 42 9.32 3.60 -19.44
CA ASN A 42 9.50 2.49 -18.52
C ASN A 42 10.28 2.95 -17.29
N LEU A 43 9.70 2.75 -16.11
CA LEU A 43 10.41 2.92 -14.84
C LEU A 43 11.26 1.66 -14.59
N ARG A 44 12.58 1.81 -14.53
CA ARG A 44 13.53 0.70 -14.45
C ARG A 44 14.26 0.63 -13.11
N ILE A 45 14.75 -0.56 -12.75
CA ILE A 45 15.51 -0.78 -11.51
C ILE A 45 16.91 -0.13 -11.59
N SER A 46 17.48 -0.02 -12.79
CA SER A 46 18.83 0.52 -13.00
C SER A 46 18.89 1.41 -14.25
N PRO A 47 19.87 2.32 -14.36
CA PRO A 47 20.03 3.23 -15.50
C PRO A 47 20.65 2.52 -16.71
N THR A 48 20.03 1.43 -17.17
CA THR A 48 20.45 0.65 -18.34
C THR A 48 19.24 0.13 -19.13
N ASP A 49 19.37 0.05 -20.45
CA ASP A 49 18.29 -0.39 -21.36
C ASP A 49 17.92 -1.87 -21.25
N THR A 50 18.82 -2.68 -20.66
CA THR A 50 18.64 -4.12 -20.44
C THR A 50 18.08 -4.44 -19.05
N SER A 51 17.96 -3.45 -18.16
CA SER A 51 17.48 -3.68 -16.80
C SER A 51 15.98 -3.99 -16.75
N LYS A 52 15.59 -4.75 -15.73
CA LYS A 52 14.20 -5.12 -15.49
C LYS A 52 13.32 -3.87 -15.27
N ILE A 53 12.17 -3.88 -15.93
CA ILE A 53 11.15 -2.83 -15.83
C ILE A 53 10.34 -3.06 -14.55
N ILE A 54 10.24 -2.04 -13.72
CA ILE A 54 9.40 -2.03 -12.52
C ILE A 54 7.94 -1.84 -12.93
N THR A 55 7.66 -0.79 -13.70
CA THR A 55 6.30 -0.40 -14.10
C THR A 55 6.38 0.55 -15.30
N PRO A 56 5.51 0.41 -16.32
CA PRO A 56 5.37 1.43 -17.37
C PRO A 56 4.64 2.68 -16.82
N LEU A 57 5.16 3.85 -17.14
CA LEU A 57 4.58 5.16 -16.86
C LEU A 57 3.89 5.69 -18.11
N ARG A 58 2.69 6.23 -17.95
CA ARG A 58 1.96 6.84 -19.07
C ARG A 58 2.46 8.26 -19.31
N LYS A 59 2.30 8.72 -20.55
CA LYS A 59 2.39 10.14 -20.87
C LYS A 59 1.59 11.02 -19.88
N GLU A 60 2.11 12.20 -19.57
CA GLU A 60 1.64 13.19 -18.58
C GLU A 60 1.70 12.75 -17.11
N THR A 61 2.37 11.64 -16.79
CA THR A 61 2.58 11.22 -15.40
C THR A 61 3.52 12.22 -14.70
N LYS A 62 3.10 12.75 -13.55
CA LYS A 62 3.89 13.66 -12.73
C LYS A 62 4.88 12.85 -11.90
N VAL A 63 6.14 13.24 -11.95
CA VAL A 63 7.24 12.57 -11.26
C VAL A 63 8.14 13.60 -10.60
N LEU A 64 8.82 13.18 -9.54
CA LEU A 64 9.78 13.98 -8.82
C LEU A 64 11.18 13.50 -9.17
N ALA A 65 11.96 14.32 -9.89
CA ALA A 65 13.33 13.99 -10.22
C ALA A 65 14.20 14.11 -8.95
N LYS A 66 14.81 13.00 -8.54
CA LYS A 66 15.65 12.89 -7.34
C LYS A 66 17.14 12.85 -7.62
N ASP A 67 17.54 12.22 -8.72
CA ASP A 67 18.96 12.02 -9.05
C ASP A 67 19.16 11.90 -10.57
N ARG A 68 20.39 12.07 -11.05
CA ARG A 68 20.74 12.03 -12.48
C ARG A 68 22.02 11.24 -12.70
N GLN A 69 21.98 10.30 -13.63
CA GLN A 69 23.14 9.52 -14.04
C GLN A 69 23.19 9.40 -15.56
N LYS A 70 24.11 10.14 -16.19
CA LYS A 70 24.27 10.20 -17.65
C LYS A 70 22.94 10.56 -18.34
N GLU A 71 22.39 9.64 -19.13
CA GLU A 71 21.11 9.80 -19.85
C GLU A 71 19.89 9.34 -19.04
N TRP A 72 20.06 9.08 -17.74
CA TRP A 72 19.00 8.58 -16.87
C TRP A 72 18.70 9.53 -15.74
N VAL A 73 17.42 9.66 -15.42
CA VAL A 73 16.90 10.43 -14.30
C VAL A 73 16.22 9.48 -13.34
N LYS A 74 16.66 9.48 -12.08
CA LYS A 74 15.99 8.76 -11.00
C LYS A 74 14.78 9.58 -10.60
N VAL A 75 13.61 8.98 -10.73
CA VAL A 75 12.35 9.63 -10.44
C VAL A 75 11.58 8.86 -9.40
N GLU A 76 10.89 9.59 -8.54
CA GLU A 76 9.83 9.06 -7.71
C GLU A 76 8.49 9.41 -8.32
N VAL A 77 7.58 8.44 -8.35
CA VAL A 77 6.19 8.62 -8.77
C VAL A 77 5.36 8.69 -7.48
N PRO A 78 4.92 9.87 -7.03
CA PRO A 78 4.18 10.01 -5.77
C PRO A 78 2.91 9.15 -5.76
N ASP A 79 2.20 9.12 -6.89
CA ASP A 79 0.95 8.37 -7.06
C ASP A 79 1.11 6.86 -6.88
N LEU A 80 2.34 6.33 -7.07
CA LEU A 80 2.64 4.90 -6.97
C LEU A 80 3.57 4.57 -5.80
N ALA A 81 4.08 5.58 -5.08
CA ALA A 81 5.15 5.45 -4.08
C ALA A 81 6.36 4.60 -4.57
N LYS A 82 6.65 4.63 -5.87
CA LYS A 82 7.76 3.87 -6.49
C LYS A 82 8.84 4.81 -6.97
N THR A 83 10.09 4.38 -6.78
CA THR A 83 11.28 5.08 -7.28
C THR A 83 12.00 4.19 -8.29
N GLY A 84 12.51 4.79 -9.37
CA GLY A 84 13.30 4.07 -10.38
C GLY A 84 13.91 5.02 -11.40
N TRP A 85 14.49 4.46 -12.45
CA TRP A 85 15.20 5.20 -13.49
C TRP A 85 14.36 5.32 -14.75
N VAL A 86 14.30 6.54 -15.31
CA VAL A 86 13.64 6.86 -16.58
C VAL A 86 14.65 7.55 -17.49
N HIS A 87 14.59 7.27 -18.79
CA HIS A 87 15.48 7.90 -19.76
C HIS A 87 15.18 9.39 -19.89
N LYS A 88 16.22 10.23 -19.94
CA LYS A 88 16.13 11.69 -20.00
C LYS A 88 15.30 12.21 -21.17
N SER A 89 15.26 11.49 -22.29
CA SER A 89 14.42 11.87 -23.45
C SER A 89 12.91 11.77 -23.19
N LEU A 90 12.50 11.04 -22.16
CA LEU A 90 11.09 10.76 -21.84
C LEU A 90 10.56 11.61 -20.69
N ILE A 91 11.38 12.53 -20.17
CA ILE A 91 11.04 13.38 -19.03
C ILE A 91 11.29 14.85 -19.34
N LYS A 92 10.30 15.69 -19.03
CA LYS A 92 10.38 17.14 -19.09
C LYS A 92 10.31 17.70 -17.67
N GLU A 93 11.42 18.24 -17.22
CA GLU A 93 11.52 18.83 -15.89
C GLU A 93 10.99 20.26 -15.91
N ASN A 94 10.12 20.57 -14.95
CA ASN A 94 9.69 21.92 -14.66
C ASN A 94 10.67 22.51 -13.64
N GLN A 95 11.51 23.44 -14.09
CA GLN A 95 12.31 24.27 -13.22
C GLN A 95 11.33 25.13 -12.36
N GLY A 96 11.22 24.86 -11.05
CA GLY A 96 10.27 25.56 -10.14
C GLY A 96 10.60 27.06 -9.97
N LEU A 97 9.76 27.97 -9.46
CA LEU A 97 8.42 28.00 -8.83
C LEU A 97 7.93 29.47 -8.93
N GLN A 98 6.62 29.73 -9.08
CA GLN A 98 5.97 30.79 -8.29
C GLN A 98 4.52 30.39 -7.96
N VAL A 99 4.18 30.75 -6.73
CA VAL A 99 3.04 30.36 -5.92
C VAL A 99 1.80 31.12 -6.36
N ALA A 100 0.65 30.46 -6.45
CA ALA A 100 -0.64 31.12 -6.32
C ALA A 100 -1.57 30.23 -5.49
N GLN A 101 -1.67 30.57 -4.20
CA GLN A 101 -2.85 30.20 -3.43
C GLN A 101 -4.03 30.99 -4.00
N THR A 102 -5.07 30.29 -4.44
CA THR A 102 -6.42 30.84 -4.40
C THR A 102 -7.32 29.73 -3.91
N ASN A 103 -7.73 29.87 -2.65
CA ASN A 103 -8.90 29.19 -2.11
C ASN A 103 -10.10 29.55 -3.00
N GLU A 104 -10.75 28.55 -3.57
CA GLU A 104 -12.21 28.49 -3.61
C GLU A 104 -12.64 27.04 -3.86
N LYS A 105 -13.59 26.59 -3.03
CA LYS A 105 -14.19 25.26 -3.06
C LYS A 105 -14.53 24.83 -4.49
N LYS A 106 -13.82 23.84 -5.02
CA LYS A 106 -14.39 22.93 -6.03
C LYS A 106 -14.72 21.64 -5.33
N ILE A 107 -16.00 21.49 -4.98
CA ILE A 107 -16.61 20.20 -4.69
C ILE A 107 -16.19 19.27 -5.83
N ILE A 108 -15.38 18.26 -5.53
CA ILE A 108 -15.03 17.22 -6.50
C ILE A 108 -16.25 16.31 -6.57
N GLU A 109 -17.28 16.72 -7.29
CA GLU A 109 -18.22 15.73 -7.80
C GLU A 109 -17.45 14.89 -8.83
N PRO A 110 -17.40 13.55 -8.70
CA PRO A 110 -16.95 12.73 -9.80
C PRO A 110 -17.93 12.99 -10.95
N GLY A 111 -17.49 13.77 -11.94
CA GLY A 111 -18.26 13.95 -13.17
C GLY A 111 -18.63 12.57 -13.71
N PRO A 112 -19.83 12.37 -14.27
CA PRO A 112 -20.29 11.05 -14.71
C PRO A 112 -19.38 10.56 -15.84
N GLN A 113 -18.31 9.87 -15.49
CA GLN A 113 -17.46 9.20 -16.45
C GLN A 113 -18.16 7.90 -16.81
N LYS A 114 -18.97 7.95 -17.87
CA LYS A 114 -19.26 6.75 -18.65
C LYS A 114 -17.91 6.25 -19.18
N ILE A 115 -17.30 5.30 -18.50
CA ILE A 115 -16.13 4.57 -19.00
C ILE A 115 -16.57 3.98 -20.35
N PRO A 116 -16.05 4.44 -21.50
CA PRO A 116 -16.40 3.86 -22.78
C PRO A 116 -15.93 2.41 -22.73
N LYS A 117 -16.84 1.45 -22.89
CA LYS A 117 -16.49 0.05 -23.11
C LYS A 117 -15.70 -0.01 -24.43
N LYS A 118 -14.39 0.20 -24.36
CA LYS A 118 -13.49 0.01 -25.50
C LYS A 118 -13.60 -1.46 -25.88
N ASN A 119 -14.03 -1.75 -27.11
CA ASN A 119 -14.00 -3.10 -27.66
C ASN A 119 -12.54 -3.57 -27.68
N ILE A 120 -12.12 -4.26 -26.63
CA ILE A 120 -10.88 -5.02 -26.60
C ILE A 120 -11.08 -6.13 -27.65
N PRO A 121 -10.21 -6.23 -28.67
CA PRO A 121 -10.24 -7.35 -29.58
C PRO A 121 -10.23 -8.65 -28.76
N LYS A 122 -11.19 -9.54 -29.00
CA LYS A 122 -11.20 -10.88 -28.40
C LYS A 122 -10.03 -11.67 -28.96
N GLU A 123 -8.82 -11.38 -28.50
CA GLU A 123 -7.70 -12.29 -28.56
C GLU A 123 -8.14 -13.55 -27.82
N LYS A 124 -8.04 -14.72 -28.47
CA LYS A 124 -8.54 -16.02 -27.95
C LYS A 124 -8.02 -16.22 -26.53
N GLN A 125 -8.86 -15.84 -25.59
CA GLN A 125 -8.61 -15.93 -24.17
C GLN A 125 -8.66 -17.43 -23.87
N ALA A 126 -7.50 -18.04 -23.59
CA ALA A 126 -7.48 -19.32 -22.91
C ALA A 126 -8.46 -19.22 -21.73
N ASP A 127 -9.27 -20.27 -21.51
CA ASP A 127 -10.38 -20.33 -20.56
C ASP A 127 -9.93 -19.98 -19.14
N ARG A 128 -9.79 -18.68 -18.87
CA ARG A 128 -9.35 -18.13 -17.60
C ARG A 128 -10.61 -17.93 -16.78
N PRO A 129 -10.72 -18.53 -15.59
CA PRO A 129 -11.92 -18.44 -14.78
C PRO A 129 -12.24 -16.96 -14.49
N MET A 130 -13.51 -16.60 -14.67
CA MET A 130 -13.99 -15.25 -14.43
C MET A 130 -13.82 -14.90 -12.95
N GLN A 131 -13.18 -13.77 -12.65
CA GLN A 131 -13.06 -13.29 -11.28
C GLN A 131 -14.31 -12.47 -10.92
N VAL A 132 -14.96 -12.83 -9.81
CA VAL A 132 -16.09 -12.11 -9.23
C VAL A 132 -15.65 -11.62 -7.86
N ILE A 133 -15.49 -10.30 -7.70
CA ILE A 133 -14.88 -9.70 -6.51
C ILE A 133 -15.96 -9.05 -5.67
N GLY A 134 -15.96 -9.32 -4.36
CA GLY A 134 -16.70 -8.55 -3.36
C GLY A 134 -15.75 -7.68 -2.53
N VAL A 135 -16.27 -6.61 -1.95
CA VAL A 135 -15.56 -5.73 -1.01
C VAL A 135 -16.39 -5.64 0.26
N ILE A 136 -15.72 -5.65 1.41
CA ILE A 136 -16.37 -5.57 2.71
C ILE A 136 -15.66 -4.56 3.62
N ASP A 137 -16.42 -3.70 4.28
CA ASP A 137 -15.97 -2.89 5.41
C ASP A 137 -16.24 -3.66 6.72
N ILE A 138 -15.22 -4.36 7.20
CA ILE A 138 -15.33 -5.15 8.43
C ILE A 138 -15.59 -4.24 9.63
N GLN A 139 -14.99 -3.05 9.68
CA GLN A 139 -15.23 -2.11 10.77
C GLN A 139 -16.71 -1.69 10.81
N GLN A 140 -17.32 -1.46 9.64
CA GLN A 140 -18.74 -1.17 9.54
C GLN A 140 -19.59 -2.36 10.02
N VAL A 141 -19.27 -3.61 9.63
CA VAL A 141 -19.99 -4.80 10.12
C VAL A 141 -19.95 -4.87 11.64
N VAL A 142 -18.77 -4.72 12.25
CA VAL A 142 -18.65 -4.73 13.71
C VAL A 142 -19.43 -3.54 14.31
N ASN A 143 -19.39 -2.35 13.71
CA ASN A 143 -20.09 -1.14 14.19
C ASN A 143 -21.62 -1.24 14.13
N GLN A 144 -22.18 -1.85 13.09
CA GLN A 144 -23.60 -1.73 12.77
C GLN A 144 -24.40 -3.00 13.06
N SER A 145 -23.77 -4.18 13.04
CA SER A 145 -24.44 -5.43 13.42
C SER A 145 -24.94 -5.41 14.85
N LEU A 146 -26.04 -6.11 15.11
CA LEU A 146 -26.57 -6.31 16.46
C LEU A 146 -25.51 -6.91 17.37
N ARG A 147 -24.87 -8.01 16.94
CA ARG A 147 -23.83 -8.69 17.74
C ARG A 147 -22.63 -7.80 18.02
N GLY A 148 -22.16 -7.05 17.02
CA GLY A 148 -21.03 -6.15 17.20
C GLY A 148 -21.34 -5.00 18.17
N ARG A 149 -22.57 -4.48 18.18
CA ARG A 149 -23.02 -3.48 19.16
C ARG A 149 -23.13 -4.08 20.57
N GLU A 150 -23.80 -5.22 20.72
CA GLU A 150 -23.93 -5.91 22.01
C GLU A 150 -22.57 -6.25 22.63
N SER A 151 -21.63 -6.76 21.83
CA SER A 151 -20.29 -7.06 22.31
C SER A 151 -19.57 -5.80 22.82
N ARG A 152 -19.68 -4.66 22.12
CA ARG A 152 -19.10 -3.41 22.61
C ARG A 152 -19.76 -2.90 23.88
N GLU A 153 -21.07 -2.98 23.99
CA GLU A 153 -21.79 -2.60 25.21
C GLU A 153 -21.31 -3.43 26.40
N ARG A 154 -21.21 -4.77 26.24
CA ARG A 154 -20.66 -5.66 27.27
C ARG A 154 -19.21 -5.30 27.65
N PHE A 155 -18.40 -4.95 26.67
CA PHE A 155 -17.02 -4.52 26.91
C PHE A 155 -16.96 -3.19 27.68
N GLU A 156 -17.79 -2.22 27.31
CA GLU A 156 -17.89 -0.94 28.02
C GLU A 156 -18.36 -1.13 29.46
N GLU A 157 -19.32 -2.01 29.72
CA GLU A 157 -19.78 -2.36 31.06
C GLU A 157 -18.65 -2.96 31.90
N MET A 158 -17.89 -3.91 31.34
CA MET A 158 -16.73 -4.51 31.99
C MET A 158 -15.64 -3.46 32.30
N ARG A 159 -15.41 -2.52 31.37
CA ARG A 159 -14.49 -1.40 31.58
C ARG A 159 -14.95 -0.49 32.70
N ARG A 160 -16.26 -0.18 32.78
CA ARG A 160 -16.85 0.63 33.85
C ARG A 160 -16.81 -0.08 35.21
N ALA A 161 -16.88 -1.41 35.23
CA ALA A 161 -16.79 -2.23 36.44
C ALA A 161 -15.39 -2.30 37.07
N GLY A 162 -14.37 -1.65 36.49
CA GLY A 162 -13.06 -1.45 37.13
C GLY A 162 -11.98 -2.49 36.79
N GLN A 163 -12.13 -3.26 35.71
CA GLN A 163 -11.16 -4.28 35.29
C GLN A 163 -10.06 -3.72 34.36
N THR A 164 -9.31 -2.72 34.81
CA THR A 164 -8.46 -1.87 33.95
C THR A 164 -7.18 -2.53 33.44
N GLU A 165 -6.57 -3.47 34.17
CA GLU A 165 -5.26 -4.03 33.81
C GLU A 165 -5.32 -5.03 32.64
N GLN A 166 -6.45 -5.72 32.47
CA GLN A 166 -6.62 -6.72 31.41
C GLN A 166 -7.55 -6.26 30.29
N ILE A 167 -8.10 -5.05 30.39
CA ILE A 167 -9.15 -4.58 29.49
C ILE A 167 -8.72 -4.60 28.02
N ASN A 168 -7.46 -4.22 27.73
CA ASN A 168 -6.93 -4.24 26.36
C ASN A 168 -6.81 -5.67 25.81
N ARG A 169 -6.51 -6.66 26.65
CA ARG A 169 -6.47 -8.07 26.24
C ARG A 169 -7.89 -8.57 25.95
N VAL A 170 -8.82 -8.30 26.86
CA VAL A 170 -10.23 -8.68 26.70
C VAL A 170 -10.84 -8.04 25.45
N GLU A 171 -10.55 -6.76 25.20
CA GLU A 171 -10.98 -6.05 23.99
C GLU A 171 -10.49 -6.76 22.73
N LYS A 172 -9.18 -7.06 22.70
CA LYS A 172 -8.54 -7.73 21.57
C LYS A 172 -9.12 -9.12 21.34
N GLU A 173 -9.32 -9.89 22.41
CA GLU A 173 -9.91 -11.24 22.33
C GLU A 173 -11.35 -11.19 21.83
N MET A 174 -12.17 -10.27 22.35
CA MET A 174 -13.54 -10.05 21.90
C MET A 174 -13.58 -9.64 20.42
N ILE A 175 -12.79 -8.65 20.02
CA ILE A 175 -12.73 -8.21 18.62
C ILE A 175 -12.26 -9.37 17.74
N SER A 176 -11.22 -10.10 18.14
CA SER A 176 -10.73 -11.26 17.38
C SER A 176 -11.81 -12.33 17.18
N HIS A 177 -12.63 -12.57 18.20
CA HIS A 177 -13.76 -13.49 18.10
C HIS A 177 -14.80 -12.99 17.09
N LEU A 178 -15.22 -11.73 17.18
CA LEU A 178 -16.17 -11.13 16.22
C LEU A 178 -15.66 -11.23 14.78
N ILE A 179 -14.38 -10.92 14.56
CA ILE A 179 -13.77 -11.00 13.23
C ILE A 179 -13.80 -12.43 12.68
N ALA A 180 -13.54 -13.44 13.51
CA ALA A 180 -13.59 -14.85 13.07
C ALA A 180 -15.01 -15.28 12.67
N GLU A 181 -16.03 -14.81 13.39
CA GLU A 181 -17.42 -15.07 13.05
C GLU A 181 -17.83 -14.38 11.74
N ILE A 182 -17.44 -13.11 11.58
CA ILE A 182 -17.67 -12.36 10.35
C ILE A 182 -16.99 -13.06 9.17
N GLN A 183 -15.73 -13.50 9.32
CA GLN A 183 -15.02 -14.26 8.28
C GLN A 183 -15.76 -15.53 7.88
N THR A 184 -16.29 -16.28 8.84
CA THR A 184 -17.08 -17.49 8.57
C THR A 184 -18.34 -17.17 7.76
N ILE A 185 -18.99 -16.05 8.04
CA ILE A 185 -20.19 -15.61 7.32
C ILE A 185 -19.84 -15.14 5.91
N VAL A 186 -18.77 -14.35 5.78
CA VAL A 186 -18.25 -13.88 4.50
C VAL A 186 -17.90 -15.06 3.60
N GLU A 187 -17.24 -16.09 4.12
CA GLU A 187 -16.89 -17.29 3.35
C GLU A 187 -18.13 -18.00 2.82
N LYS A 188 -19.12 -18.26 3.69
CA LYS A 188 -20.38 -18.89 3.27
C LYS A 188 -21.13 -18.07 2.23
N TYR A 189 -21.25 -16.76 2.46
CA TYR A 189 -21.90 -15.83 1.54
C TYR A 189 -21.16 -15.76 0.19
N ALA A 190 -19.83 -15.69 0.21
CA ALA A 190 -18.99 -15.66 -0.97
C ALA A 190 -19.18 -16.90 -1.83
N VAL A 191 -19.16 -18.10 -1.22
CA VAL A 191 -19.39 -19.37 -1.91
C VAL A 191 -20.80 -19.43 -2.50
N GLU A 192 -21.83 -19.09 -1.71
CA GLU A 192 -23.23 -19.14 -2.16
C GLU A 192 -23.51 -18.20 -3.34
N LYS A 193 -22.94 -16.99 -3.31
CA LYS A 193 -23.14 -15.97 -4.35
C LYS A 193 -22.13 -16.05 -5.49
N GLY A 194 -21.17 -16.97 -5.43
CA GLY A 194 -20.18 -17.21 -6.49
C GLY A 194 -19.07 -16.17 -6.56
N PHE A 195 -18.75 -15.48 -5.46
CA PHE A 195 -17.59 -14.62 -5.37
C PHE A 195 -16.31 -15.47 -5.36
N THR A 196 -15.32 -15.07 -6.15
CA THR A 196 -14.01 -15.71 -6.18
C THR A 196 -13.03 -15.07 -5.20
N HIS A 197 -13.24 -13.80 -4.86
CA HIS A 197 -12.45 -13.05 -3.89
C HIS A 197 -13.35 -12.10 -3.11
N VAL A 198 -13.07 -11.91 -1.83
CA VAL A 198 -13.63 -10.82 -1.02
C VAL A 198 -12.49 -10.03 -0.41
N LEU A 199 -12.48 -8.72 -0.62
CA LEU A 199 -11.42 -7.83 -0.18
C LEU A 199 -11.88 -7.00 1.02
N ASN A 200 -11.04 -6.91 2.05
CA ASN A 200 -11.28 -6.07 3.21
C ASN A 200 -10.90 -4.62 2.90
N MET A 201 -11.86 -3.70 2.96
CA MET A 201 -11.66 -2.26 2.75
C MET A 201 -10.77 -1.63 3.82
N ASN A 202 -10.76 -2.18 5.03
CA ASN A 202 -9.93 -1.70 6.14
C ASN A 202 -8.49 -2.23 6.08
N SER A 203 -8.11 -3.04 5.09
CA SER A 203 -6.75 -3.61 4.95
C SER A 203 -5.68 -2.61 4.46
N GLY A 204 -6.08 -1.38 4.10
CA GLY A 204 -5.19 -0.35 3.57
C GLY A 204 -4.73 -0.56 2.11
N SER A 205 -5.19 -1.63 1.45
CA SER A 205 -4.81 -1.96 0.06
C SER A 205 -5.83 -1.52 -0.99
N ILE A 206 -7.01 -1.05 -0.58
CA ILE A 206 -8.09 -0.61 -1.48
C ILE A 206 -8.18 0.91 -1.41
N PHE A 207 -7.88 1.58 -2.53
CA PHE A 207 -8.01 3.04 -2.64
C PHE A 207 -9.37 3.50 -3.16
N TYR A 208 -10.02 2.65 -3.95
CA TYR A 208 -11.33 2.90 -4.55
C TYR A 208 -11.98 1.57 -4.89
N ASN A 209 -13.28 1.48 -4.63
CA ASN A 209 -14.16 0.46 -5.18
C ASN A 209 -15.47 1.12 -5.63
N ASP A 210 -16.07 0.57 -6.67
CA ASP A 210 -17.45 0.88 -6.98
C ASP A 210 -18.35 0.25 -5.90
N SER A 211 -19.41 0.96 -5.49
CA SER A 211 -20.33 0.48 -4.45
C SER A 211 -21.07 -0.80 -4.87
N SER A 212 -21.16 -1.10 -6.17
CA SER A 212 -21.73 -2.36 -6.66
C SER A 212 -20.93 -3.61 -6.26
N PHE A 213 -19.68 -3.46 -5.83
CA PHE A 213 -18.88 -4.54 -5.28
C PHE A 213 -19.00 -4.65 -3.75
N ASP A 214 -19.59 -3.66 -3.08
CA ASP A 214 -19.71 -3.62 -1.63
C ASP A 214 -20.82 -4.59 -1.17
N ILE A 215 -20.44 -5.56 -0.35
CA ILE A 215 -21.36 -6.58 0.20
C ILE A 215 -21.60 -6.37 1.71
N THR A 216 -21.16 -5.26 2.29
CA THR A 216 -21.17 -5.01 3.74
C THR A 216 -22.56 -5.15 4.35
N ASP A 217 -23.58 -4.54 3.75
CA ASP A 217 -24.97 -4.60 4.23
C ASP A 217 -25.56 -6.02 4.15
N ASP A 218 -25.18 -6.80 3.14
CA ASP A 218 -25.60 -8.19 3.01
C ASP A 218 -25.01 -9.03 4.14
N ILE A 219 -23.73 -8.81 4.45
CA ILE A 219 -23.03 -9.50 5.54
C ILE A 219 -23.58 -9.09 6.90
N ILE A 220 -23.91 -7.82 7.13
CA ILE A 220 -24.59 -7.37 8.36
C ILE A 220 -25.90 -8.13 8.54
N ARG A 221 -26.74 -8.17 7.51
CA ARG A 221 -28.03 -8.87 7.55
C ARG A 221 -27.85 -10.35 7.85
N GLU A 222 -26.89 -11.00 7.20
CA GLU A 222 -26.63 -12.42 7.43
C GLU A 222 -26.06 -12.69 8.83
N TYR A 223 -25.20 -11.80 9.34
CA TYR A 223 -24.65 -11.93 10.69
C TYR A 223 -25.73 -11.79 11.77
N ASP A 224 -26.60 -10.79 11.62
CA ASP A 224 -27.72 -10.55 12.54
C ASP A 224 -28.76 -11.68 12.45
N ARG A 225 -29.02 -12.19 11.25
CA ARG A 225 -29.89 -13.36 11.06
C ARG A 225 -29.36 -14.57 11.80
N GLN A 226 -28.06 -14.88 11.70
CA GLN A 226 -27.47 -16.01 12.42
C GLN A 226 -27.47 -15.80 13.94
N ALA A 227 -27.33 -14.56 14.42
CA ALA A 227 -27.47 -14.23 15.83
C ALA A 227 -28.86 -14.61 16.38
N SER A 228 -29.91 -14.24 15.65
CA SER A 228 -31.30 -14.51 16.04
C SER A 228 -31.64 -16.00 16.11
N LEU A 229 -30.98 -16.83 15.28
CA LEU A 229 -31.16 -18.28 15.28
C LEU A 229 -30.46 -18.99 16.44
N GLN A 230 -29.48 -18.34 17.06
CA GLN A 230 -28.71 -18.91 18.18
C GLN A 230 -29.26 -18.50 19.55
N GLN A 231 -30.17 -17.52 19.60
CA GLN A 231 -30.89 -17.19 20.84
C GLN A 231 -31.91 -18.31 21.13
N PRO A 232 -31.95 -18.85 22.36
CA PRO A 232 -33.00 -19.78 22.75
C PRO A 232 -34.37 -19.09 22.60
N ALA A 233 -35.36 -19.82 22.08
CA ALA A 233 -36.73 -19.32 21.96
C ALA A 233 -37.23 -18.83 23.34
N PRO A 234 -38.00 -17.72 23.37
CA PRO A 234 -38.47 -17.11 24.61
C PRO A 234 -39.31 -18.06 25.47
#